data_AF-A0A374C6Y0-F1
#
_entry.id   AF-A0A374C6Y0-F1
#
_cell.length_a   1.000
_cell.length_b   1.000
_cell.length_c   1.000
_cell.angle_alpha   90.00
_cell.angle_beta   90.00
_cell.angle_gamma   90.00
#
_symmetry.space_group_name_H-M   'P 1'
#
loop_
_entity.id
_entity.type
_entity.pdbx_description
1 polymer ?
#
loop_
_entity_poly.entity_id
_entity_poly.type
_entity_poly.pdbx_seq_one_letter_code
_entity_poly.pdbx_strand_id
1 'polypeptide(L)'
;MKKVIIFAAILLSCSTGMQAQTENGDNDDVITVTDKDGKAEEIEIPTGLEDNLDSLLHLYNAQTYMMLDTACNYKDENRTYPKEVYIDRLKRLPTIIEMPYNEVVQKFIDRYSGKLRRSVSFMLGASNFYMPIFEEALEAYNLPLELKYLPVIESALNPKAVSRVGATGLWQFMLATGKRYGLEVNSLVDERRDPVKASYAAAHYLSDLYKIFDDWGLVIAAYNCGPSKVNQAIHRAKGSADYWSIYPYLPKETRGYVPAFIAANYIMNYYCEHNICPMVTELPAKTDTVVVNRDLHLEQIAQVLNINIEHLRNLNPEYRRDIVNGLNKPKTVRLPESLVGAFIDNEDSIYNFKTDELLLKRDVVDVKEDTPSVGRNYSYSRSRSSYSSRSRSSYSRKSKKSKKRKTTRSKSVTIKNGDTLSEIAARNHTTVKKLRKLNGISGNTIRAGKKIKVK
;
A
#
# COMPACT_ATOMS: atom_id res chain seq x y z
N MET A 1 -30.19 77.34 -32.65
CA MET A 1 -29.35 76.18 -32.33
C MET A 1 -29.12 76.17 -30.83
N LYS A 2 -29.88 75.36 -30.08
CA LYS A 2 -29.87 75.36 -28.61
C LYS A 2 -28.84 74.35 -28.09
N LYS A 3 -27.82 74.85 -27.39
CA LYS A 3 -26.89 74.05 -26.58
C LYS A 3 -27.56 73.76 -25.24
N VAL A 4 -27.69 72.49 -24.89
CA VAL A 4 -28.06 72.04 -23.54
C VAL A 4 -26.87 71.27 -22.99
N ILE A 5 -26.38 71.73 -21.84
CA ILE A 5 -25.31 71.14 -21.03
C ILE A 5 -25.98 70.14 -20.08
N ILE A 6 -25.54 68.89 -20.04
CA ILE A 6 -25.93 67.89 -19.04
C ILE A 6 -24.67 67.33 -18.37
N PHE A 7 -24.76 67.27 -17.05
CA PHE A 7 -23.73 66.87 -16.09
C PHE A 7 -23.47 65.35 -16.05
N ALA A 8 -22.19 65.05 -15.80
CA ALA A 8 -21.52 63.87 -15.24
C ALA A 8 -22.31 62.64 -14.76
N ALA A 9 -21.83 61.46 -15.19
CA ALA A 9 -21.62 60.27 -14.36
C ALA A 9 -20.74 59.26 -15.13
N ILE A 10 -19.42 59.23 -14.88
CA ILE A 10 -18.52 58.18 -15.40
C ILE A 10 -18.22 57.21 -14.25
N LEU A 11 -18.82 56.03 -14.34
CA LEU A 11 -18.55 54.86 -13.49
C LEU A 11 -17.12 54.37 -13.73
N LEU A 12 -16.25 54.49 -12.72
CA LEU A 12 -15.00 53.75 -12.65
C LEU A 12 -15.30 52.26 -12.46
N SER A 13 -15.20 51.49 -13.53
CA SER A 13 -15.04 50.04 -13.46
C SER A 13 -13.58 49.71 -13.14
N CYS A 14 -13.28 49.42 -11.88
CA CYS A 14 -12.04 48.74 -11.48
C CYS A 14 -12.04 47.33 -12.08
N SER A 15 -11.36 47.14 -13.20
CA SER A 15 -10.96 45.82 -13.68
C SER A 15 -9.82 45.31 -12.79
N THR A 16 -10.15 44.62 -11.71
CA THR A 16 -9.21 43.75 -11.01
C THR A 16 -8.79 42.65 -11.97
N GLY A 17 -7.57 42.74 -12.49
CA GLY A 17 -6.94 41.62 -13.19
C GLY A 17 -6.84 40.45 -12.22
N MET A 18 -7.71 39.46 -12.38
CA MET A 18 -7.48 38.13 -11.81
C MET A 18 -6.22 37.59 -12.49
N GLN A 19 -5.07 37.67 -11.81
CA GLN A 19 -3.97 36.77 -12.10
C GLN A 19 -4.51 35.35 -11.86
N ALA A 20 -4.81 34.66 -12.95
CA ALA A 20 -5.00 33.23 -12.93
C ALA A 20 -3.71 32.63 -12.37
N GLN A 21 -3.80 32.05 -11.17
CA GLN A 21 -2.82 31.06 -10.74
C GLN A 21 -2.84 29.98 -11.81
N THR A 22 -1.77 29.91 -12.59
CA THR A 22 -1.43 28.70 -13.32
C THR A 22 -1.15 27.63 -12.27
N GLU A 23 -2.18 26.90 -11.87
CA GLU A 23 -2.03 25.53 -11.37
C GLU A 23 -1.29 24.78 -12.47
N ASN A 24 0.03 24.70 -12.37
CA ASN A 24 0.77 23.64 -13.03
C ASN A 24 0.17 22.35 -12.50
N GLY A 25 -0.57 21.65 -13.35
CA GLY A 25 -1.00 20.29 -13.08
C GLY A 25 0.25 19.41 -13.05
N ASP A 26 0.96 19.42 -11.93
CA ASP A 26 2.02 18.47 -11.66
C ASP A 26 1.35 17.10 -11.60
N ASN A 27 1.67 16.26 -12.58
CA ASN A 27 1.36 14.85 -12.49
C ASN A 27 2.25 14.30 -11.36
N ASP A 28 1.64 14.06 -10.20
CA ASP A 28 2.30 13.70 -8.96
C ASP A 28 3.17 12.43 -9.05
N ASP A 29 3.01 11.64 -10.11
CA ASP A 29 3.68 10.37 -10.37
C ASP A 29 5.01 10.51 -11.15
N VAL A 30 5.40 11.72 -11.57
CA VAL A 30 6.55 11.95 -12.48
C VAL A 30 7.43 13.11 -12.00
N ILE A 31 8.76 12.96 -12.19
CA ILE A 31 9.74 14.04 -12.05
C ILE A 31 10.22 14.45 -13.45
N THR A 32 10.19 15.74 -13.74
CA THR A 32 10.71 16.29 -15.00
C THR A 32 12.11 16.84 -14.80
N VAL A 33 13.07 16.34 -15.58
CA VAL A 33 14.46 16.81 -15.60
C VAL A 33 14.81 17.27 -17.00
N THR A 34 15.51 18.39 -17.13
CA THR A 34 16.03 18.84 -18.42
C THR A 34 17.36 18.16 -18.69
N ASP A 35 17.47 17.43 -19.79
CA ASP A 35 18.72 16.80 -20.21
C ASP A 35 19.74 17.83 -20.71
N LYS A 36 20.95 17.36 -21.02
CA LYS A 36 22.06 18.20 -21.52
C LYS A 36 21.74 18.87 -22.87
N ASP A 37 20.78 18.35 -23.63
CA ASP A 37 20.33 18.85 -24.92
C ASP A 37 19.13 19.79 -24.80
N GLY A 38 18.70 20.13 -23.57
CA GLY A 38 17.58 21.02 -23.30
C GLY A 38 16.20 20.34 -23.42
N LYS A 39 16.12 19.02 -23.56
CA LYS A 39 14.85 18.28 -23.64
C LYS A 39 14.38 17.88 -22.26
N ALA A 40 13.07 18.01 -22.03
CA ALA A 40 12.43 17.50 -20.83
C ALA A 40 12.35 15.97 -20.88
N GLU A 41 12.95 15.32 -19.90
CA GLU A 41 12.79 13.90 -19.60
C GLU A 41 11.82 13.73 -18.43
N GLU A 42 10.79 12.92 -18.65
CA GLU A 42 9.85 12.49 -17.61
C GLU A 42 10.31 11.15 -17.01
N ILE A 43 10.56 11.18 -15.69
CA ILE A 43 11.03 10.04 -14.91
C ILE A 43 9.92 9.60 -13.95
N GLU A 44 9.53 8.34 -14.03
CA GLU A 44 8.51 7.78 -13.13
C GLU A 44 9.08 7.59 -11.71
N ILE A 45 8.21 7.80 -10.73
CA ILE A 45 8.58 7.79 -9.31
C ILE A 45 8.40 6.37 -8.74
N PRO A 46 9.36 5.84 -7.97
CA PRO A 46 9.22 4.55 -7.28
C PRO A 46 7.98 4.47 -6.39
N THR A 47 7.43 3.26 -6.23
CA THR A 47 6.15 3.03 -5.52
C THR A 47 6.16 3.56 -4.07
N GLY A 48 7.27 3.45 -3.33
CA GLY A 48 7.37 3.98 -1.97
C GLY A 48 7.38 5.50 -1.87
N LEU A 49 7.50 6.21 -3.00
CA LEU A 49 7.49 7.68 -3.09
C LEU A 49 6.19 8.26 -3.67
N GLU A 50 5.20 7.42 -3.93
CA GLU A 50 3.82 7.84 -4.13
C GLU A 50 3.29 8.39 -2.78
N ASP A 51 2.81 9.65 -2.75
CA ASP A 51 2.38 10.33 -1.53
C ASP A 51 1.16 9.61 -0.91
N ASN A 52 1.39 8.92 0.22
CA ASN A 52 0.37 8.12 0.88
C ASN A 52 0.51 8.10 2.42
N LEU A 53 0.92 9.23 3.00
CA LEU A 53 1.13 9.37 4.44
C LEU A 53 -0.09 8.91 5.26
N ASP A 54 -1.30 9.24 4.83
CA ASP A 54 -2.53 8.86 5.54
C ASP A 54 -2.64 7.33 5.71
N SER A 55 -2.31 6.56 4.66
CA SER A 55 -2.31 5.09 4.76
C SER A 55 -1.20 4.57 5.68
N LEU A 56 -0.05 5.24 5.72
CA LEU A 56 1.07 4.89 6.61
C LEU A 56 0.72 5.15 8.08
N LEU A 57 0.07 6.28 8.37
CA LEU A 57 -0.39 6.61 9.72
C LEU A 57 -1.52 5.71 10.23
N HIS A 58 -2.21 5.00 9.33
CA HIS A 58 -3.20 3.97 9.70
C HIS A 58 -2.59 2.59 9.99
N LEU A 59 -1.27 2.42 9.85
CA LEU A 59 -0.61 1.20 10.28
C LEU A 59 -0.65 1.10 11.81
N TYR A 60 -0.88 -0.09 12.34
CA TYR A 60 -0.97 -0.32 13.79
C TYR A 60 0.25 0.17 14.55
N ASN A 61 1.46 -0.09 14.04
CA ASN A 61 2.69 0.38 14.69
C ASN A 61 2.74 1.92 14.73
N ALA A 62 2.27 2.58 13.67
CA ALA A 62 2.18 4.04 13.63
C ALA A 62 1.22 4.57 14.70
N GLN A 63 0.04 3.95 14.82
CA GLN A 63 -1.00 4.38 15.76
C GLN A 63 -0.66 4.07 17.22
N THR A 64 0.13 3.03 17.45
CA THR A 64 0.37 2.48 18.80
C THR A 64 1.72 2.93 19.37
N TYR A 65 2.75 3.03 18.53
CA TYR A 65 4.13 3.17 18.95
C TYR A 65 4.82 4.42 18.40
N MET A 66 4.12 5.21 17.58
CA MET A 66 4.71 6.41 17.00
C MET A 66 3.90 7.64 17.38
N MET A 67 4.63 8.72 17.68
CA MET A 67 4.05 10.00 18.04
C MET A 67 4.87 11.14 17.43
N LEU A 68 4.23 12.29 17.24
CA LEU A 68 4.94 13.49 16.82
C LEU A 68 5.92 13.90 17.92
N ASP A 69 7.14 14.25 17.52
CA ASP A 69 8.13 14.80 18.43
C ASP A 69 7.73 16.21 18.86
N THR A 70 7.25 16.35 20.09
CA THR A 70 6.88 17.65 20.67
C THR A 70 8.09 18.45 21.16
N ALA A 71 9.27 17.82 21.29
CA ALA A 71 10.51 18.47 21.66
C ALA A 71 11.26 19.04 20.44
N CYS A 72 10.96 18.54 19.24
CA CYS A 72 11.56 19.04 18.01
C CYS A 72 10.99 20.42 17.62
N ASN A 73 11.78 21.46 17.85
CA ASN A 73 11.42 22.86 17.59
C ASN A 73 11.93 23.39 16.23
N TYR A 74 12.05 22.51 15.23
CA TYR A 74 12.38 22.97 13.88
C TYR A 74 11.22 23.74 13.26
N LYS A 75 11.55 24.79 12.49
CA LYS A 75 10.57 25.45 11.64
C LYS A 75 10.14 24.46 10.55
N ASP A 76 8.83 24.39 10.28
CA ASP A 76 8.30 23.61 9.15
C ASP A 76 8.62 24.32 7.83
N GLU A 77 9.90 24.26 7.46
CA GLU A 77 10.48 24.93 6.31
C GLU A 77 11.43 23.97 5.59
N ASN A 78 11.26 23.82 4.28
CA ASN A 78 12.20 23.07 3.45
C ASN A 78 13.47 23.91 3.21
N ARG A 79 14.50 23.65 3.99
CA ARG A 79 15.80 24.30 3.83
C ARG A 79 16.54 23.71 2.62
N THR A 80 16.91 24.57 1.68
CA THR A 80 17.72 24.20 0.50
C THR A 80 19.13 24.77 0.62
N TYR A 81 20.06 24.23 -0.16
CA TYR A 81 21.47 24.59 -0.12
C TYR A 81 22.04 24.78 -1.54
N PRO A 82 23.20 25.45 -1.70
CA PRO A 82 23.94 25.41 -2.96
C PRO A 82 24.33 23.97 -3.33
N LYS A 83 24.45 23.69 -4.64
CA LYS A 83 24.77 22.34 -5.16
C LYS A 83 26.04 21.75 -4.54
N GLU A 84 27.02 22.58 -4.24
CA GLU A 84 28.31 22.20 -3.66
C GLU A 84 28.14 21.53 -2.29
N VAL A 85 27.14 21.96 -1.52
CA VAL A 85 26.84 21.38 -0.20
C VAL A 85 26.26 19.97 -0.36
N TYR A 86 25.38 19.75 -1.34
CA TYR A 86 24.82 18.42 -1.60
C TYR A 86 25.91 17.46 -2.10
N ILE A 87 26.79 17.90 -3.01
CA ILE A 87 27.95 17.14 -3.49
C ILE A 87 28.85 16.73 -2.31
N ASP A 88 29.20 17.70 -1.44
CA ASP A 88 30.08 17.47 -0.29
C ASP A 88 29.45 16.56 0.76
N ARG A 89 28.13 16.64 0.98
CA ARG A 89 27.40 15.74 1.89
C ARG A 89 27.31 14.31 1.33
N LEU A 90 26.95 14.15 0.07
CA LEU A 90 26.90 12.84 -0.58
C LEU A 90 28.28 12.14 -0.52
N LYS A 91 29.36 12.88 -0.76
CA LYS A 91 30.74 12.38 -0.66
C LYS A 91 31.14 11.94 0.75
N ARG A 92 30.55 12.53 1.79
CA ARG A 92 30.86 12.25 3.21
C ARG A 92 30.03 11.09 3.79
N LEU A 93 29.06 10.57 3.06
CA LEU A 93 28.32 9.39 3.50
C LEU A 93 29.29 8.19 3.62
N PRO A 94 29.22 7.40 4.72
CA PRO A 94 30.09 6.25 4.92
C PRO A 94 29.61 5.05 4.09
N THR A 95 29.73 5.13 2.77
CA THR A 95 29.19 4.13 1.83
C THR A 95 30.28 3.51 0.96
N ILE A 96 30.09 2.26 0.57
CA ILE A 96 30.89 1.56 -0.45
C ILE A 96 30.27 1.82 -1.83
N ILE A 97 28.94 1.87 -1.90
CA ILE A 97 28.19 2.22 -3.11
C ILE A 97 28.42 3.71 -3.39
N GLU A 98 28.74 4.03 -4.63
CA GLU A 98 28.92 5.42 -5.05
C GLU A 98 27.61 6.22 -4.95
N MET A 99 27.72 7.46 -4.46
CA MET A 99 26.60 8.37 -4.28
C MET A 99 26.80 9.65 -5.10
N PRO A 100 26.96 9.59 -6.43
CA PRO A 100 27.29 10.76 -7.23
C PRO A 100 26.11 11.73 -7.29
N TYR A 101 26.44 13.03 -7.31
CA TYR A 101 25.47 14.08 -7.55
C TYR A 101 25.14 14.20 -9.04
N ASN A 102 23.86 14.40 -9.35
CA ASN A 102 23.40 14.96 -10.61
C ASN A 102 22.01 15.61 -10.42
N GLU A 103 21.49 16.26 -11.46
CA GLU A 103 20.20 16.95 -11.40
C GLU A 103 19.02 16.00 -11.10
N VAL A 104 19.07 14.74 -11.54
CA VAL A 104 18.03 13.74 -11.24
C VAL A 104 18.04 13.42 -9.74
N VAL A 105 19.23 13.15 -9.18
CA VAL A 105 19.41 12.92 -7.73
C VAL A 105 18.93 14.13 -6.94
N GLN A 106 19.29 15.35 -7.36
CA GLN A 106 18.84 16.58 -6.70
C GLN A 106 17.31 16.69 -6.67
N LYS A 107 16.62 16.37 -7.77
CA LYS A 107 15.14 16.38 -7.80
C LYS A 107 14.53 15.38 -6.83
N PHE A 108 15.13 14.20 -6.67
CA PHE A 108 14.68 13.25 -5.65
C PHE A 108 14.96 13.76 -4.23
N ILE A 109 16.12 14.38 -3.98
CA ILE A 109 16.44 15.02 -2.69
C ILE A 109 15.41 16.10 -2.37
N ASP A 110 15.12 17.00 -3.32
CA ASP A 110 14.13 18.07 -3.16
C ASP A 110 12.73 17.52 -2.90
N ARG A 111 12.39 16.38 -3.52
CA ARG A 111 11.10 15.72 -3.29
C ARG A 111 11.00 15.18 -1.86
N TYR A 112 12.03 14.51 -1.38
CA TYR A 112 12.11 14.02 0.00
C TYR A 112 12.10 15.17 1.01
N SER A 113 12.93 16.19 0.79
CA SER A 113 13.07 17.32 1.69
C SER A 113 11.92 18.32 1.58
N GLY A 114 11.08 18.26 0.54
CA GLY A 114 9.96 19.14 0.29
C GLY A 114 8.61 18.44 0.39
N LYS A 115 8.14 17.84 -0.70
CA LYS A 115 6.79 17.26 -0.78
C LYS A 115 6.59 16.12 0.22
N LEU A 116 7.59 15.25 0.38
CA LEU A 116 7.50 14.03 1.19
C LEU A 116 8.01 14.22 2.63
N ARG A 117 8.22 15.46 3.11
CA ARG A 117 8.78 15.72 4.47
C ARG A 117 8.11 14.95 5.58
N ARG A 118 6.76 14.90 5.55
CA ARG A 118 5.97 14.19 6.55
C ARG A 118 6.09 12.68 6.42
N SER A 119 6.17 12.16 5.19
CA SER A 119 6.48 10.76 4.92
C SER A 119 7.89 10.41 5.39
N VAL A 120 8.87 11.30 5.20
CA VAL A 120 10.24 11.11 5.73
C VAL A 120 10.23 11.09 7.26
N SER A 121 9.51 12.01 7.91
CA SER A 121 9.31 12.00 9.37
C SER A 121 8.77 10.65 9.87
N PHE A 122 7.75 10.11 9.18
CA PHE A 122 7.23 8.77 9.44
C PHE A 122 8.28 7.69 9.22
N MET A 123 8.95 7.67 8.06
CA MET A 123 9.93 6.63 7.71
C MET A 123 11.13 6.63 8.67
N LEU A 124 11.55 7.79 9.18
CA LEU A 124 12.58 7.91 10.22
C LEU A 124 12.15 7.25 11.53
N GLY A 125 10.89 7.44 11.95
CA GLY A 125 10.36 6.73 13.12
C GLY A 125 10.22 5.23 12.87
N ALA A 126 9.60 4.84 11.74
CA ALA A 126 9.41 3.45 11.36
C ALA A 126 10.73 2.67 11.17
N SER A 127 11.82 3.36 10.85
CA SER A 127 13.17 2.77 10.73
C SER A 127 13.59 2.04 12.00
N ASN A 128 13.17 2.50 13.19
CA ASN A 128 13.50 1.85 14.46
C ASN A 128 12.96 0.41 14.56
N PHE A 129 11.90 0.05 13.83
CA PHE A 129 11.35 -1.31 13.86
C PHE A 129 12.07 -2.28 12.93
N TYR A 130 12.64 -1.79 11.82
CA TYR A 130 13.03 -2.65 10.70
C TYR A 130 14.51 -2.57 10.33
N MET A 131 15.18 -1.43 10.54
CA MET A 131 16.58 -1.27 10.15
C MET A 131 17.50 -2.32 10.79
N PRO A 132 17.37 -2.68 12.08
CA PRO A 132 18.18 -3.76 12.66
C PRO A 132 18.01 -5.11 11.93
N ILE A 133 16.79 -5.43 11.49
CA ILE A 133 16.49 -6.67 10.75
C ILE A 133 17.16 -6.62 9.37
N PHE A 134 17.15 -5.46 8.71
CA PHE A 134 17.76 -5.27 7.40
C PHE A 134 19.28 -5.38 7.48
N GLU A 135 19.88 -4.72 8.47
CA GLU A 135 21.33 -4.74 8.71
C GLU A 135 21.81 -6.17 8.97
N GLU A 136 21.14 -6.90 9.87
CA GLU A 136 21.48 -8.30 10.17
C GLU A 136 21.44 -9.19 8.91
N ALA A 137 20.38 -9.06 8.09
CA ALA A 137 20.24 -9.81 6.85
C ALA A 137 21.31 -9.44 5.82
N LEU A 138 21.66 -8.16 5.69
CA LEU A 138 22.70 -7.69 4.76
C LEU A 138 24.09 -8.14 5.19
N GLU A 139 24.41 -8.07 6.48
CA GLU A 139 25.68 -8.55 7.05
C GLU A 139 25.85 -10.06 6.87
N ALA A 140 24.78 -10.84 7.04
CA ALA A 140 24.80 -12.29 6.83
C ALA A 140 25.25 -12.70 5.41
N TYR A 141 25.09 -11.80 4.42
CA TYR A 141 25.57 -11.98 3.05
C TYR A 141 26.76 -11.09 2.68
N ASN A 142 27.37 -10.39 3.66
CA ASN A 142 28.47 -9.45 3.49
C ASN A 142 28.18 -8.37 2.43
N LEU A 143 26.98 -7.78 2.51
CA LEU A 143 26.51 -6.75 1.58
C LEU A 143 26.63 -5.35 2.19
N PRO A 144 26.74 -4.29 1.37
CA PRO A 144 26.75 -2.91 1.85
C PRO A 144 25.48 -2.56 2.63
N LEU A 145 25.65 -1.95 3.80
CA LEU A 145 24.54 -1.64 4.71
C LEU A 145 23.63 -0.52 4.22
N GLU A 146 24.12 0.36 3.34
CA GLU A 146 23.32 1.39 2.68
C GLU A 146 22.13 0.82 1.87
N LEU A 147 22.17 -0.47 1.51
CA LEU A 147 21.06 -1.17 0.86
C LEU A 147 19.82 -1.29 1.77
N LYS A 148 19.95 -1.07 3.08
CA LYS A 148 18.82 -1.02 4.02
C LYS A 148 17.78 0.06 3.70
N TYR A 149 18.13 1.02 2.84
CA TYR A 149 17.20 2.05 2.37
C TYR A 149 16.43 1.66 1.10
N LEU A 150 16.65 0.48 0.51
CA LEU A 150 15.79 -0.02 -0.57
C LEU A 150 14.31 -0.12 -0.12
N PRO A 151 13.98 -0.69 1.06
CA PRO A 151 12.62 -0.66 1.59
C PRO A 151 11.97 0.73 1.75
N VAL A 152 12.76 1.81 1.87
CA VAL A 152 12.27 3.19 1.91
C VAL A 152 11.67 3.57 0.56
N ILE A 153 12.40 3.35 -0.54
CA ILE A 153 11.91 3.65 -1.90
C ILE A 153 10.89 2.64 -2.41
N GLU A 154 10.88 1.41 -1.88
CA GLU A 154 9.99 0.35 -2.31
C GLU A 154 8.60 0.42 -1.66
N SER A 155 8.55 0.64 -0.35
CA SER A 155 7.30 0.48 0.41
C SER A 155 7.04 1.57 1.45
N ALA A 156 7.92 2.57 1.57
CA ALA A 156 7.92 3.50 2.70
C ALA A 156 7.88 2.78 4.05
N LEU A 157 8.56 1.62 4.14
CA LEU A 157 8.61 0.74 5.32
C LEU A 157 7.25 0.15 5.74
N ASN A 158 6.35 -0.10 4.78
CA ASN A 158 5.08 -0.78 5.02
C ASN A 158 5.16 -2.29 4.70
N PRO A 159 5.14 -3.19 5.71
CA PRO A 159 5.24 -4.64 5.49
C PRO A 159 4.00 -5.24 4.79
N LYS A 160 2.91 -4.49 4.74
CA LYS A 160 1.66 -4.92 4.11
C LYS A 160 1.46 -4.31 2.72
N ALA A 161 2.41 -3.51 2.21
CA ALA A 161 2.35 -2.84 0.92
C ALA A 161 2.17 -3.82 -0.24
N VAL A 162 1.33 -3.45 -1.21
CA VAL A 162 1.11 -4.19 -2.45
C VAL A 162 1.06 -3.20 -3.61
N SER A 163 1.98 -3.31 -4.58
CA SER A 163 1.98 -2.43 -5.75
C SER A 163 0.84 -2.77 -6.72
N ARG A 164 0.60 -1.86 -7.68
CA ARG A 164 -0.39 -2.04 -8.75
C ARG A 164 -0.14 -3.32 -9.59
N VAL A 165 1.12 -3.76 -9.68
CA VAL A 165 1.55 -4.95 -10.44
C VAL A 165 1.77 -6.19 -9.56
N GLY A 166 1.53 -6.10 -8.24
CA GLY A 166 1.56 -7.25 -7.33
C GLY A 166 2.90 -7.51 -6.64
N ALA A 167 3.83 -6.56 -6.69
CA ALA A 167 4.98 -6.53 -5.77
C ALA A 167 4.47 -6.38 -4.32
N THR A 168 5.10 -7.02 -3.34
CA THR A 168 4.53 -7.13 -1.98
C THR A 168 5.58 -7.05 -0.88
N GLY A 169 5.21 -6.40 0.22
CA GLY A 169 6.00 -6.32 1.44
C GLY A 169 7.05 -5.20 1.45
N LEU A 170 7.90 -5.21 2.48
CA LEU A 170 8.94 -4.17 2.69
C LEU A 170 9.87 -4.06 1.47
N TRP A 171 10.27 -5.21 0.94
CA TRP A 171 11.22 -5.37 -0.16
C TRP A 171 10.54 -5.45 -1.54
N GLN A 172 9.20 -5.30 -1.61
CA GLN A 172 8.41 -5.33 -2.84
C GLN A 172 8.74 -6.51 -3.78
N PHE A 173 8.80 -7.73 -3.24
CA PHE A 173 9.04 -8.91 -4.06
C PHE A 173 7.89 -9.17 -5.04
N MET A 174 8.23 -9.34 -6.32
CA MET A 174 7.33 -10.00 -7.27
C MET A 174 7.11 -11.46 -6.87
N LEU A 175 5.90 -11.99 -7.11
CA LEU A 175 5.52 -13.34 -6.68
C LEU A 175 6.51 -14.42 -7.14
N ALA A 176 6.91 -14.40 -8.42
CA ALA A 176 7.83 -15.38 -8.98
C ALA A 176 9.24 -15.27 -8.37
N THR A 177 9.73 -14.04 -8.16
CA THR A 177 11.03 -13.77 -7.56
C THR A 177 11.05 -14.19 -6.09
N GLY A 178 10.05 -13.82 -5.30
CA GLY A 178 9.95 -14.21 -3.89
C GLY A 178 9.97 -15.73 -3.73
N LYS A 179 9.21 -16.47 -4.55
CA LYS A 179 9.24 -17.95 -4.55
C LYS A 179 10.60 -18.52 -4.91
N ARG A 180 11.32 -17.92 -5.87
CA ARG A 180 12.67 -18.35 -6.23
C ARG A 180 13.63 -18.25 -5.05
N TYR A 181 13.46 -17.23 -4.20
CA TYR A 181 14.26 -17.00 -3.00
C TYR A 181 13.64 -17.60 -1.72
N GLY A 182 12.78 -18.61 -1.87
CA GLY A 182 12.30 -19.43 -0.75
C GLY A 182 11.10 -18.88 0.01
N LEU A 183 10.50 -17.75 -0.43
CA LEU A 183 9.31 -17.20 0.20
C LEU A 183 8.05 -17.96 -0.22
N GLU A 184 7.30 -18.47 0.74
CA GLU A 184 6.03 -19.12 0.47
C GLU A 184 4.91 -18.10 0.24
N VAL A 185 4.12 -18.35 -0.81
CA VAL A 185 2.90 -17.60 -1.09
C VAL A 185 1.78 -18.54 -1.49
N ASN A 186 0.70 -18.52 -0.70
CA ASN A 186 -0.53 -19.27 -0.91
C ASN A 186 -1.77 -18.45 -0.43
N SER A 187 -2.93 -19.09 -0.31
CA SER A 187 -4.18 -18.41 0.08
C SER A 187 -4.21 -17.90 1.53
N LEU A 188 -3.41 -18.50 2.41
CA LEU A 188 -3.35 -18.20 3.84
C LEU A 188 -2.09 -17.42 4.24
N VAL A 189 -0.98 -17.62 3.52
CA VAL A 189 0.34 -17.07 3.86
C VAL A 189 0.93 -16.33 2.66
N ASP A 190 1.58 -15.20 2.92
CA ASP A 190 2.44 -14.46 1.99
C ASP A 190 3.71 -13.99 2.72
N GLU A 191 4.75 -14.82 2.70
CA GLU A 191 6.00 -14.58 3.45
C GLU A 191 6.80 -13.39 2.90
N ARG A 192 6.41 -12.81 1.77
CA ARG A 192 6.94 -11.51 1.30
C ARG A 192 6.62 -10.37 2.28
N ARG A 193 5.59 -10.54 3.11
CA ARG A 193 5.18 -9.57 4.14
C ARG A 193 5.91 -9.79 5.47
N ASP A 194 6.59 -10.92 5.66
CA ASP A 194 7.38 -11.20 6.86
C ASP A 194 8.68 -10.37 6.82
N PRO A 195 8.94 -9.48 7.80
CA PRO A 195 10.11 -8.62 7.77
C PRO A 195 11.44 -9.38 7.79
N VAL A 196 11.53 -10.51 8.48
CA VAL A 196 12.78 -11.26 8.61
C VAL A 196 13.02 -12.09 7.34
N LYS A 197 12.07 -12.95 6.97
CA LYS A 197 12.20 -13.84 5.80
C LYS A 197 12.41 -13.04 4.52
N ALA A 198 11.66 -11.95 4.33
CA ALA A 198 11.81 -11.11 3.14
C ALA A 198 13.18 -10.40 3.10
N SER A 199 13.75 -10.00 4.24
CA SER A 199 15.06 -9.36 4.28
C SER A 199 16.20 -10.32 3.93
N TYR A 200 16.18 -11.53 4.47
CA TYR A 200 17.15 -12.56 4.11
C TYR A 200 17.02 -12.98 2.64
N ALA A 201 15.79 -13.09 2.12
CA ALA A 201 15.55 -13.33 0.69
C ALA A 201 16.07 -12.19 -0.19
N ALA A 202 15.90 -10.93 0.22
CA ALA A 202 16.40 -9.76 -0.50
C ALA A 202 17.92 -9.70 -0.51
N ALA A 203 18.56 -9.92 0.64
CA ALA A 203 20.01 -10.01 0.73
C ALA A 203 20.56 -11.11 -0.19
N HIS A 204 19.96 -12.31 -0.19
CA HIS A 204 20.35 -13.37 -1.11
C HIS A 204 20.22 -12.95 -2.58
N TYR A 205 19.11 -12.31 -2.95
CA TYR A 205 18.90 -11.83 -4.31
C TYR A 205 19.91 -10.76 -4.73
N LEU A 206 20.18 -9.78 -3.87
CA LEU A 206 21.18 -8.73 -4.12
C LEU A 206 22.59 -9.32 -4.27
N SER A 207 22.95 -10.30 -3.43
CA SER A 207 24.20 -11.06 -3.56
C SER A 207 24.32 -11.73 -4.94
N ASP A 208 23.26 -12.39 -5.41
CA ASP A 208 23.28 -13.05 -6.72
C ASP A 208 23.37 -12.05 -7.88
N LEU A 209 22.69 -10.91 -7.79
CA LEU A 209 22.83 -9.84 -8.77
C LEU A 209 24.26 -9.29 -8.77
N TYR A 210 24.89 -9.14 -7.60
CA TYR A 210 26.25 -8.65 -7.51
C TYR A 210 27.25 -9.61 -8.16
N LYS A 211 27.08 -10.93 -8.01
CA LYS A 211 27.89 -11.93 -8.74
C LYS A 211 27.76 -11.82 -10.28
N ILE A 212 26.68 -11.23 -10.79
CA ILE A 212 26.44 -11.06 -12.24
C ILE A 212 27.07 -9.77 -12.75
N PHE A 213 26.87 -8.66 -12.02
CA PHE A 213 27.21 -7.33 -12.52
C PHE A 213 28.49 -6.74 -11.94
N ASP A 214 28.90 -7.19 -10.76
CA ASP A 214 30.07 -6.67 -10.01
C ASP A 214 30.05 -5.14 -9.81
N ASP A 215 28.87 -4.53 -9.91
CA ASP A 215 28.65 -3.09 -9.79
C ASP A 215 27.31 -2.84 -9.08
N TRP A 216 27.33 -2.06 -8.00
CA TRP A 216 26.15 -1.85 -7.18
C TRP A 216 25.08 -0.99 -7.86
N GLY A 217 25.47 -0.05 -8.72
CA GLY A 217 24.52 0.74 -9.52
C GLY A 217 23.71 -0.15 -10.47
N LEU A 218 24.38 -1.08 -11.14
CA LEU A 218 23.75 -2.10 -11.99
C LEU A 218 22.90 -3.09 -11.18
N VAL A 219 23.36 -3.52 -10.00
CA VAL A 219 22.58 -4.39 -9.10
C VAL A 219 21.28 -3.73 -8.70
N ILE A 220 21.31 -2.47 -8.25
CA ILE A 220 20.11 -1.72 -7.83
C ILE A 220 19.17 -1.54 -9.02
N ALA A 221 19.69 -1.22 -10.21
CA ALA A 221 18.88 -1.16 -11.43
C ALA A 221 18.25 -2.53 -11.80
N ALA A 222 19.00 -3.62 -11.65
CA ALA A 222 18.54 -4.97 -11.92
C ALA A 222 17.53 -5.47 -10.88
N TYR A 223 17.61 -5.00 -9.64
CA TYR A 223 16.64 -5.29 -8.59
C TYR A 223 15.24 -4.80 -8.99
N ASN A 224 15.14 -3.55 -9.47
CA ASN A 224 13.88 -2.96 -9.94
C ASN A 224 13.39 -3.59 -11.26
N CYS A 225 14.24 -3.64 -12.29
CA CYS A 225 13.78 -3.91 -13.66
C CYS A 225 14.05 -5.33 -14.16
N GLY A 226 14.83 -6.10 -13.40
CA GLY A 226 15.30 -7.44 -13.74
C GLY A 226 16.63 -7.44 -14.51
N PRO A 227 17.48 -8.45 -14.30
CA PRO A 227 18.83 -8.51 -14.88
C PRO A 227 18.83 -8.53 -16.43
N SER A 228 17.82 -9.13 -17.06
CA SER A 228 17.72 -9.18 -18.52
C SER A 228 17.61 -7.80 -19.16
N LYS A 229 16.90 -6.85 -18.53
CA LYS A 229 16.75 -5.49 -19.06
C LYS A 229 18.05 -4.69 -18.90
N VAL A 230 18.76 -4.88 -17.78
CA VAL A 230 20.09 -4.29 -17.58
C VAL A 230 21.08 -4.81 -18.61
N ASN A 231 21.13 -6.12 -18.86
CA ASN A 231 21.96 -6.69 -19.92
C ASN A 231 21.65 -6.13 -21.31
N GLN A 232 20.36 -5.95 -21.64
CA GLN A 232 19.97 -5.30 -22.90
C GLN A 232 20.46 -3.85 -22.98
N ALA A 233 20.42 -3.10 -21.88
CA ALA A 233 20.92 -1.73 -21.81
C ALA A 233 22.46 -1.68 -21.95
N ILE A 234 23.20 -2.57 -21.30
CA ILE A 234 24.65 -2.74 -21.46
C ILE A 234 25.02 -3.02 -22.93
N HIS A 235 24.29 -3.93 -23.58
CA HIS A 235 24.50 -4.21 -25.01
C HIS A 235 24.27 -2.98 -25.90
N ARG A 236 23.21 -2.20 -25.63
CA ARG A 236 22.94 -0.94 -26.36
C ARG A 236 24.00 0.13 -26.10
N ALA A 237 24.60 0.13 -24.92
CA ALA A 237 25.73 0.98 -24.54
C ALA A 237 27.09 0.43 -25.01
N LYS A 238 27.12 -0.51 -25.96
CA LYS A 238 28.34 -1.09 -26.54
C LYS A 238 29.25 -1.78 -25.50
N GLY A 239 28.66 -2.38 -24.47
CA GLY A 239 29.38 -3.14 -23.45
C GLY A 239 29.82 -2.33 -22.24
N SER A 240 29.42 -1.06 -22.12
CA SER A 240 29.69 -0.28 -20.91
C SER A 240 28.92 -0.87 -19.72
N ALA A 241 29.63 -1.30 -18.68
CA ALA A 241 29.09 -1.89 -17.46
C ALA A 241 29.10 -0.87 -16.31
N ASP A 242 28.45 0.27 -16.53
CA ASP A 242 28.30 1.36 -15.57
C ASP A 242 26.87 1.89 -15.66
N TYR A 243 26.22 2.11 -14.52
CA TYR A 243 24.82 2.56 -14.47
C TYR A 243 24.61 3.86 -15.24
N TRP A 244 25.46 4.86 -15.04
CA TRP A 244 25.30 6.18 -15.65
C TRP A 244 25.51 6.14 -17.16
N SER A 245 26.39 5.26 -17.63
CA SER A 245 26.62 5.01 -19.06
C SER A 245 25.43 4.31 -19.73
N ILE A 246 24.75 3.40 -19.02
CA ILE A 246 23.57 2.69 -19.57
C ILE A 246 22.24 3.40 -19.33
N TYR A 247 22.23 4.44 -18.48
CA TYR A 247 21.05 5.21 -18.07
C TYR A 247 20.08 5.53 -19.22
N PRO A 248 20.53 6.05 -20.39
CA PRO A 248 19.62 6.39 -21.49
C PRO A 248 18.89 5.19 -22.12
N TYR A 249 19.39 3.97 -21.90
CA TYR A 249 18.84 2.73 -22.47
C TYR A 249 17.95 1.94 -21.49
N LEU A 250 17.90 2.35 -20.22
CA LEU A 250 17.05 1.75 -19.20
C LEU A 250 15.58 2.18 -19.36
N PRO A 251 14.62 1.39 -18.84
CA PRO A 251 13.23 1.82 -18.69
C PRO A 251 13.12 3.11 -17.88
N LYS A 252 12.11 3.95 -18.17
CA LYS A 252 11.92 5.26 -17.50
C LYS A 252 11.84 5.14 -15.97
N GLU A 253 11.08 4.16 -15.46
CA GLU A 253 10.98 3.87 -14.03
C GLU A 253 12.38 3.59 -13.41
N THR A 254 13.18 2.76 -14.07
CA THR A 254 14.51 2.35 -13.59
C THR A 254 15.56 3.46 -13.67
N ARG A 255 15.38 4.44 -14.58
CA ARG A 255 16.20 5.66 -14.61
C ARG A 255 16.03 6.49 -13.34
N GLY A 256 14.83 6.49 -12.76
CA GLY A 256 14.58 7.16 -11.49
C GLY A 256 15.05 6.37 -10.27
N TYR A 257 15.19 5.05 -10.40
CA TYR A 257 15.33 4.16 -9.25
C TYR A 257 16.68 4.29 -8.51
N VAL A 258 17.82 4.27 -9.21
CA VAL A 258 19.14 4.48 -8.56
C VAL A 258 19.28 5.91 -8.01
N PRO A 259 18.89 6.98 -8.74
CA PRO A 259 18.85 8.32 -8.16
C PRO A 259 17.96 8.46 -6.92
N ALA A 260 16.80 7.80 -6.91
CA ALA A 260 15.92 7.78 -5.74
C ALA A 260 16.56 7.06 -4.54
N PHE A 261 17.31 5.98 -4.77
CA PHE A 261 18.08 5.28 -3.74
C PHE A 261 19.20 6.16 -3.15
N ILE A 262 19.95 6.87 -3.99
CA ILE A 262 20.98 7.83 -3.56
C ILE A 262 20.34 8.94 -2.72
N ALA A 263 19.23 9.50 -3.20
CA ALA A 263 18.49 10.53 -2.47
C ALA A 263 17.90 10.02 -1.15
N ALA A 264 17.45 8.76 -1.08
CA ALA A 264 17.01 8.12 0.15
C ALA A 264 18.16 8.05 1.17
N ASN A 265 19.33 7.58 0.75
CA ASN A 265 20.53 7.57 1.58
C ASN A 265 20.88 8.96 2.10
N TYR A 266 20.84 9.96 1.24
CA TYR A 266 21.08 11.35 1.63
C TYR A 266 20.08 11.83 2.69
N ILE A 267 18.76 11.74 2.42
CA ILE A 267 17.78 12.34 3.32
C ILE A 267 17.71 11.61 4.65
N MET A 268 17.89 10.29 4.67
CA MET A 268 17.85 9.50 5.90
C MET A 268 19.05 9.79 6.83
N ASN A 269 20.14 10.36 6.30
CA ASN A 269 21.32 10.75 7.08
C ASN A 269 21.39 12.27 7.36
N TYR A 270 20.82 13.10 6.50
CA TYR A 270 20.86 14.57 6.60
C TYR A 270 19.49 15.24 6.84
N TYR A 271 18.53 14.50 7.41
CA TYR A 271 17.17 15.01 7.63
C TYR A 271 17.15 16.24 8.57
N CYS A 272 18.08 16.30 9.54
CA CYS A 272 18.24 17.42 10.48
C CYS A 272 18.57 18.71 9.75
N GLU A 273 19.45 18.66 8.76
CA GLU A 273 19.85 19.81 7.93
C GLU A 273 18.70 20.34 7.09
N HIS A 274 17.66 19.53 6.89
CA HIS A 274 16.43 19.90 6.21
C HIS A 274 15.28 20.21 7.17
N ASN A 275 15.53 20.41 8.46
CA ASN A 275 14.49 20.73 9.47
C ASN A 275 13.38 19.67 9.56
N ILE A 276 13.66 18.40 9.25
CA ILE A 276 12.66 17.33 9.38
C ILE A 276 12.76 16.76 10.78
N CYS A 277 11.65 16.76 11.52
CA CYS A 277 11.55 16.10 12.82
C CYS A 277 11.13 14.64 12.61
N PRO A 278 11.94 13.63 13.00
CA PRO A 278 11.48 12.25 13.05
C PRO A 278 10.25 12.10 13.94
N MET A 279 9.36 11.18 13.61
CA MET A 279 8.38 10.71 14.61
C MET A 279 9.13 9.95 15.71
N VAL A 280 8.80 10.23 16.97
CA VAL A 280 9.34 9.48 18.11
C VAL A 280 8.72 8.09 18.08
N THR A 281 9.55 7.09 18.34
CA THR A 281 9.14 5.69 18.35
C THR A 281 9.36 5.08 19.72
N GLU A 282 8.29 4.62 20.36
CA GLU A 282 8.35 3.79 21.55
C GLU A 282 8.40 2.32 21.11
N LEU A 283 9.58 1.71 21.22
CA LEU A 283 9.76 0.33 20.75
C LEU A 283 8.83 -0.64 21.52
N PRO A 284 8.13 -1.55 20.83
CA PRO A 284 7.30 -2.54 21.48
C PRO A 284 8.14 -3.45 22.39
N ALA A 285 7.45 -4.14 23.30
CA ALA A 285 8.06 -5.21 24.08
C ALA A 285 8.75 -6.23 23.16
N LYS A 286 9.82 -6.84 23.67
CA LYS A 286 10.53 -7.92 22.97
C LYS A 286 9.54 -8.99 22.51
N THR A 287 9.85 -9.59 21.36
CA THR A 287 9.02 -10.63 20.75
C THR A 287 9.83 -11.90 20.55
N ASP A 288 9.13 -13.02 20.58
CA ASP A 288 9.68 -14.34 20.27
C ASP A 288 8.66 -15.13 19.44
N THR A 289 9.04 -16.31 18.95
CA THR A 289 8.20 -17.15 18.09
C THR A 289 7.90 -18.49 18.75
N VAL A 290 6.64 -18.92 18.64
CA VAL A 290 6.21 -20.30 18.95
C VAL A 290 5.99 -21.07 17.67
N VAL A 291 6.40 -22.35 17.65
CA VAL A 291 6.14 -23.25 16.53
C VAL A 291 4.81 -23.97 16.75
N VAL A 292 3.91 -23.89 15.79
CA VAL A 292 2.60 -24.54 15.81
C VAL A 292 2.53 -25.62 14.72
N ASN A 293 2.04 -26.79 15.10
CA ASN A 293 1.94 -28.00 14.26
C ASN A 293 0.48 -28.44 13.99
N ARG A 294 -0.49 -27.64 14.45
CA ARG A 294 -1.93 -27.81 14.23
C ARG A 294 -2.51 -26.57 13.58
N ASP A 295 -3.63 -26.71 12.87
CA ASP A 295 -4.39 -25.56 12.39
C ASP A 295 -4.84 -24.70 13.57
N LEU A 296 -4.58 -23.40 13.49
CA LEU A 296 -4.82 -22.45 14.57
C LEU A 296 -5.38 -21.16 13.99
N HIS A 297 -6.40 -20.59 14.64
CA HIS A 297 -6.93 -19.28 14.31
C HIS A 297 -6.35 -18.23 15.28
N LEU A 298 -5.91 -17.06 14.79
CA LEU A 298 -5.29 -16.02 15.62
C LEU A 298 -6.24 -15.51 16.73
N GLU A 299 -7.54 -15.50 16.48
CA GLU A 299 -8.57 -15.21 17.50
C GLU A 299 -8.50 -16.15 18.70
N GLN A 300 -8.11 -17.42 18.52
CA GLN A 300 -7.97 -18.37 19.63
C GLN A 300 -6.86 -17.91 20.58
N ILE A 301 -5.72 -17.49 20.03
CA ILE A 301 -4.60 -16.93 20.79
C ILE A 301 -5.03 -15.63 21.47
N ALA A 302 -5.66 -14.73 20.70
CA ALA A 302 -6.08 -13.41 21.18
C ALA A 302 -7.00 -13.49 22.40
N GLN A 303 -8.00 -14.38 22.35
CA GLN A 303 -8.98 -14.51 23.42
C GLN A 303 -8.43 -15.22 24.66
N VAL A 304 -7.67 -16.31 24.49
CA VAL A 304 -7.14 -17.05 25.64
C VAL A 304 -6.01 -16.30 26.34
N LEU A 305 -5.12 -15.64 25.58
CA LEU A 305 -3.99 -14.88 26.14
C LEU A 305 -4.33 -13.42 26.41
N ASN A 306 -5.57 -12.99 26.15
CA ASN A 306 -6.05 -11.62 26.31
C ASN A 306 -5.15 -10.58 25.60
N ILE A 307 -4.64 -10.92 24.42
CA ILE A 307 -3.88 -10.01 23.55
C ILE A 307 -4.81 -9.40 22.50
N ASN A 308 -4.64 -8.11 22.21
CA ASN A 308 -5.37 -7.45 21.14
C ASN A 308 -5.09 -8.13 19.79
N ILE A 309 -6.15 -8.54 19.09
CA ILE A 309 -6.03 -9.25 17.80
C ILE A 309 -5.30 -8.44 16.72
N GLU A 310 -5.47 -7.11 16.69
CA GLU A 310 -4.73 -6.26 15.76
C GLU A 310 -3.23 -6.27 16.08
N HIS A 311 -2.86 -6.21 17.37
CA HIS A 311 -1.45 -6.37 17.76
C HIS A 311 -0.88 -7.67 17.21
N LEU A 312 -1.59 -8.78 17.43
CA LEU A 312 -1.17 -10.12 16.99
C LEU A 312 -1.05 -10.21 15.45
N ARG A 313 -2.00 -9.65 14.70
CA ARG A 313 -1.95 -9.56 13.22
C ARG A 313 -0.80 -8.68 12.71
N ASN A 314 -0.31 -7.72 13.50
CA ASN A 314 0.80 -6.86 13.11
C ASN A 314 2.16 -7.49 13.43
N LEU A 315 2.26 -8.30 14.49
CA LEU A 315 3.42 -9.16 14.73
C LEU A 315 3.56 -10.24 13.66
N ASN A 316 2.47 -10.64 13.00
CA ASN A 316 2.44 -11.72 12.03
C ASN A 316 1.87 -11.28 10.66
N PRO A 317 2.53 -10.33 9.96
CA PRO A 317 2.02 -9.75 8.71
C PRO A 317 1.94 -10.74 7.54
N GLU A 318 2.66 -11.88 7.63
CA GLU A 318 2.64 -12.96 6.63
C GLU A 318 1.29 -13.66 6.50
N TYR A 319 0.50 -13.72 7.57
CA TYR A 319 -0.81 -14.37 7.52
C TYR A 319 -1.82 -13.44 6.83
N ARG A 320 -2.27 -13.86 5.64
CA ARG A 320 -3.26 -13.15 4.82
C ARG A 320 -4.66 -13.24 5.41
N ARG A 321 -4.88 -14.26 6.22
CA ARG A 321 -6.10 -14.61 6.95
C ARG A 321 -5.68 -14.97 8.35
N ASP A 322 -6.59 -14.90 9.32
CA ASP A 322 -6.31 -15.24 10.71
C ASP A 322 -6.15 -16.75 10.94
N ILE A 323 -5.76 -17.53 9.93
CA ILE A 323 -5.59 -18.98 10.01
C ILE A 323 -4.12 -19.31 9.75
N VAL A 324 -3.49 -19.94 10.73
CA VAL A 324 -2.16 -20.53 10.69
C VAL A 324 -2.34 -22.02 10.41
N ASN A 325 -1.98 -22.46 9.20
CA ASN A 325 -2.11 -23.85 8.77
C ASN A 325 -0.90 -24.67 9.22
N GLY A 326 -0.80 -24.90 10.53
CA GLY A 326 0.27 -25.70 11.15
C GLY A 326 0.17 -27.19 10.84
N LEU A 327 -1.03 -27.69 10.48
CA LEU A 327 -1.24 -29.11 10.19
C LEU A 327 -0.57 -29.54 8.87
N ASN A 328 -0.56 -28.66 7.86
CA ASN A 328 0.14 -28.92 6.60
C ASN A 328 1.66 -28.95 6.76
N LYS A 329 2.20 -28.02 7.57
CA LYS A 329 3.61 -27.96 7.95
C LYS A 329 3.79 -27.08 9.18
N PRO A 330 4.82 -27.32 10.02
CA PRO A 330 5.12 -26.44 11.14
C PRO A 330 5.21 -24.97 10.71
N LYS A 331 4.52 -24.11 11.46
CA LYS A 331 4.46 -22.66 11.23
C LYS A 331 4.84 -21.91 12.50
N THR A 332 5.31 -20.68 12.34
CA THR A 332 5.72 -19.84 13.46
C THR A 332 4.68 -18.77 13.74
N VAL A 333 4.35 -18.53 14.99
CA VAL A 333 3.56 -17.37 15.42
C VAL A 333 4.44 -16.51 16.33
N ARG A 334 4.63 -15.25 15.95
CA ARG A 334 5.33 -14.24 16.73
C ARG A 334 4.40 -13.65 17.79
N LEU A 335 4.87 -13.63 19.03
CA LEU A 335 4.17 -13.13 20.20
C LEU A 335 5.08 -12.19 21.00
N PRO A 336 4.54 -11.30 21.85
CA PRO A 336 5.34 -10.68 22.90
C PRO A 336 5.99 -11.77 23.76
N GLU A 337 7.27 -11.59 24.10
CA GLU A 337 8.08 -12.56 24.85
C GLU A 337 7.37 -12.96 26.17
N SER A 338 6.76 -11.98 26.85
CA SER A 338 5.95 -12.19 28.06
C SER A 338 4.76 -13.16 27.91
N LEU A 339 4.27 -13.41 26.70
CA LEU A 339 3.13 -14.29 26.43
C LEU A 339 3.53 -15.67 25.90
N VAL A 340 4.83 -15.91 25.65
CA VAL A 340 5.31 -17.20 25.12
C VAL A 340 5.07 -18.32 26.13
N GLY A 341 5.44 -18.11 27.40
CA GLY A 341 5.17 -19.08 28.46
C GLY A 341 3.68 -19.34 28.63
N ALA A 342 2.86 -18.28 28.61
CA ALA A 342 1.40 -18.40 28.71
C ALA A 342 0.79 -19.16 27.52
N PHE A 343 1.36 -19.02 26.31
CA PHE A 343 0.95 -19.81 25.15
C PHE A 343 1.21 -21.30 25.39
N ILE A 344 2.40 -21.66 25.86
CA ILE A 344 2.80 -23.04 26.14
C ILE A 344 1.91 -23.66 27.23
N ASP A 345 1.70 -22.94 28.33
CA ASP A 345 0.90 -23.42 29.46
C ASP A 345 -0.59 -23.61 29.10
N ASN A 346 -1.10 -22.85 28.12
CA ASN A 346 -2.51 -22.85 27.71
C ASN A 346 -2.72 -23.42 26.30
N GLU A 347 -1.78 -24.18 25.77
CA GLU A 347 -1.79 -24.66 24.38
C GLU A 347 -3.10 -25.40 24.04
N ASP A 348 -3.52 -26.34 24.90
CA ASP A 348 -4.77 -27.08 24.73
C ASP A 348 -6.01 -26.18 24.79
N SER A 349 -6.03 -25.22 25.72
CA SER A 349 -7.13 -24.25 25.85
C SER A 349 -7.24 -23.37 24.60
N ILE A 350 -6.11 -22.94 24.04
CA ILE A 350 -6.04 -22.18 22.80
C ILE A 350 -6.63 -23.01 21.65
N TYR A 351 -6.12 -24.22 21.43
CA TYR A 351 -6.57 -25.05 20.30
C TYR A 351 -8.06 -25.45 20.37
N ASN A 352 -8.64 -25.52 21.56
CA ASN A 352 -10.04 -25.88 21.78
C ASN A 352 -10.99 -24.68 21.82
N PHE A 353 -10.49 -23.44 21.86
CA PHE A 353 -11.33 -22.25 21.90
C PHE A 353 -12.11 -22.08 20.59
N LYS A 354 -13.43 -22.35 20.62
CA LYS A 354 -14.36 -22.10 19.50
C LYS A 354 -13.89 -22.66 18.15
N THR A 355 -13.22 -23.81 18.18
CA THR A 355 -12.59 -24.42 16.99
C THR A 355 -13.59 -24.64 15.86
N ASP A 356 -14.77 -25.17 16.16
CA ASP A 356 -15.83 -25.44 15.18
C ASP A 356 -16.42 -24.17 14.54
N GLU A 357 -16.32 -23.02 15.21
CA GLU A 357 -16.79 -21.72 14.70
C GLU A 357 -15.72 -21.03 13.84
N LEU A 358 -14.43 -21.20 14.19
CA LEU A 358 -13.31 -20.48 13.60
C LEU A 358 -12.65 -21.25 12.45
N LEU A 359 -12.61 -22.58 12.52
CA LEU A 359 -12.00 -23.46 11.52
C LEU A 359 -13.08 -24.22 10.75
N LEU A 360 -13.71 -23.54 9.79
CA LEU A 360 -14.88 -24.04 9.05
C LEU A 360 -14.56 -25.10 7.96
N LYS A 361 -13.36 -25.68 7.95
CA LYS A 361 -13.04 -26.75 6.99
C LYS A 361 -13.78 -28.02 7.42
N ARG A 362 -14.62 -28.55 6.53
CA ARG A 362 -15.34 -29.81 6.78
C ARG A 362 -14.43 -30.98 6.42
N ASP A 363 -14.34 -31.96 7.33
CA ASP A 363 -13.55 -33.18 7.11
C ASP A 363 -14.24 -34.15 6.15
N VAL A 364 -15.55 -34.31 6.30
CA VAL A 364 -16.38 -35.23 5.49
C VAL A 364 -17.66 -34.51 5.06
N VAL A 365 -18.09 -34.77 3.83
CA VAL A 365 -19.32 -34.23 3.25
C VAL A 365 -20.00 -35.33 2.45
N ASP A 366 -21.25 -35.62 2.79
CA ASP A 366 -22.06 -36.53 2.00
C ASP A 366 -22.54 -35.86 0.71
N VAL A 367 -22.40 -36.57 -0.41
CA VAL A 367 -23.00 -36.16 -1.69
C VAL A 367 -24.43 -36.68 -1.72
N LYS A 368 -25.40 -35.77 -1.71
CA LYS A 368 -26.80 -36.16 -1.94
C LYS A 368 -26.96 -36.59 -3.40
N GLU A 369 -27.30 -37.86 -3.62
CA GLU A 369 -27.55 -38.42 -4.95
C GLU A 369 -28.92 -38.04 -5.51
N ASP A 370 -29.80 -37.49 -4.68
CA ASP A 370 -31.10 -36.97 -5.11
C ASP A 370 -30.90 -35.76 -6.04
N THR A 371 -31.13 -35.95 -7.33
CA THR A 371 -31.31 -34.82 -8.25
C THR A 371 -32.48 -33.98 -7.75
N PRO A 372 -32.32 -32.65 -7.56
CA PRO A 372 -33.46 -31.79 -7.34
C PRO A 372 -34.36 -31.90 -8.56
N SER A 373 -35.47 -32.60 -8.44
CA SER A 373 -36.50 -32.63 -9.46
C SER A 373 -37.09 -31.21 -9.54
N VAL A 374 -36.51 -30.38 -10.41
CA VAL A 374 -37.16 -29.15 -10.84
C VAL A 374 -38.32 -29.59 -11.72
N GLY A 375 -39.43 -29.96 -11.08
CA GLY A 375 -40.69 -30.21 -11.74
C GLY A 375 -41.07 -28.95 -12.51
N ARG A 376 -40.96 -29.01 -13.85
CA ARG A 376 -41.55 -28.02 -14.75
C ARG A 376 -43.08 -28.14 -14.68
N ASN A 377 -43.69 -27.70 -13.59
CA ASN A 377 -45.12 -27.49 -13.52
C ASN A 377 -45.39 -26.02 -13.20
N TYR A 378 -45.23 -25.17 -14.22
CA TYR A 378 -45.99 -23.93 -14.30
C TYR A 378 -47.42 -24.30 -14.71
N SER A 379 -48.25 -24.68 -13.74
CA SER A 379 -49.70 -24.67 -13.89
C SER A 379 -50.27 -23.64 -12.91
N TYR A 380 -50.78 -22.55 -13.48
CA TYR A 380 -51.42 -21.48 -12.74
C TYR A 380 -52.82 -21.94 -12.32
N SER A 381 -52.93 -22.66 -11.19
CA SER A 381 -54.23 -22.94 -10.59
C SER A 381 -54.48 -21.97 -9.42
N ARG A 382 -55.35 -20.99 -9.68
CA ARG A 382 -56.00 -20.20 -8.64
C ARG A 382 -56.94 -21.14 -7.87
N SER A 383 -56.56 -21.56 -6.66
CA SER A 383 -57.53 -22.08 -5.70
C SER A 383 -57.80 -21.05 -4.60
N ARG A 384 -59.07 -20.63 -4.59
CA ARG A 384 -59.72 -19.84 -3.55
C ARG A 384 -59.90 -20.69 -2.29
N SER A 385 -59.85 -19.98 -1.17
CA SER A 385 -60.71 -20.16 0.01
C SER A 385 -60.46 -21.37 0.92
N SER A 386 -60.02 -21.08 2.15
CA SER A 386 -60.88 -21.04 3.35
C SER A 386 -60.06 -21.44 4.57
N TYR A 387 -59.80 -20.48 5.45
CA TYR A 387 -59.44 -20.81 6.83
C TYR A 387 -60.70 -20.69 7.67
N SER A 388 -61.18 -21.84 8.13
CA SER A 388 -62.23 -21.93 9.12
C SER A 388 -61.71 -21.50 10.50
N SER A 389 -62.68 -21.03 11.27
CA SER A 389 -62.57 -20.33 12.53
C SER A 389 -62.23 -21.22 13.72
N ARG A 390 -61.62 -20.63 14.76
CA ARG A 390 -62.13 -20.69 16.14
C ARG A 390 -61.45 -19.68 17.09
N SER A 391 -62.30 -18.76 17.58
CA SER A 391 -62.42 -18.11 18.91
C SER A 391 -61.15 -17.82 19.74
N ARG A 392 -60.70 -16.56 19.82
CA ARG A 392 -61.06 -15.49 20.79
C ARG A 392 -60.63 -15.73 22.25
N SER A 393 -59.67 -14.92 22.69
CA SER A 393 -59.63 -14.31 24.02
C SER A 393 -59.07 -12.89 23.88
N SER A 394 -59.78 -11.93 24.47
CA SER A 394 -59.61 -10.49 24.39
C SER A 394 -58.74 -9.98 25.54
N TYR A 395 -57.73 -9.15 25.27
CA TYR A 395 -57.30 -8.13 26.23
C TYR A 395 -56.72 -6.89 25.53
N SER A 396 -56.79 -5.78 26.26
CA SER A 396 -56.97 -4.39 25.85
C SER A 396 -55.83 -3.69 25.10
N ARG A 397 -56.24 -2.68 24.32
CA ARG A 397 -55.46 -1.59 23.71
C ARG A 397 -54.38 -1.01 24.64
N LYS A 398 -53.19 -0.77 24.10
CA LYS A 398 -52.42 0.48 24.35
C LYS A 398 -51.61 0.88 23.11
N SER A 399 -51.88 2.09 22.65
CA SER A 399 -51.26 2.76 21.52
C SER A 399 -49.85 3.24 21.88
N LYS A 400 -48.86 2.99 21.00
CA LYS A 400 -47.67 3.84 20.89
C LYS A 400 -47.31 4.04 19.41
N LYS A 401 -47.34 5.30 19.01
CA LYS A 401 -46.90 5.81 17.69
C LYS A 401 -45.43 5.46 17.45
N SER A 402 -45.12 4.81 16.33
CA SER A 402 -43.77 4.76 15.76
C SER A 402 -43.74 5.40 14.37
N LYS A 403 -42.86 6.39 14.20
CA LYS A 403 -42.69 7.23 13.00
C LYS A 403 -42.37 6.38 11.75
N LYS A 404 -43.18 6.55 10.68
CA LYS A 404 -42.92 6.03 9.33
C LYS A 404 -41.68 6.70 8.72
N ARG A 405 -40.57 5.96 8.54
CA ARG A 405 -39.52 6.33 7.56
C ARG A 405 -39.99 5.87 6.17
N LYS A 406 -40.10 6.79 5.22
CA LYS A 406 -40.39 6.51 3.80
C LYS A 406 -39.25 5.66 3.21
N THR A 407 -39.53 4.42 2.85
CA THR A 407 -38.67 3.60 1.98
C THR A 407 -38.92 3.99 0.52
N THR A 408 -38.01 4.75 -0.09
CA THR A 408 -38.03 5.01 -1.53
C THR A 408 -37.42 3.81 -2.28
N ARG A 409 -38.23 3.18 -3.16
CA ARG A 409 -37.84 2.08 -4.05
C ARG A 409 -36.70 2.53 -4.97
N SER A 410 -35.54 1.88 -4.91
CA SER A 410 -34.43 2.12 -5.84
C SER A 410 -34.74 1.51 -7.21
N LYS A 411 -34.72 2.32 -8.29
CA LYS A 411 -34.79 1.82 -9.67
C LYS A 411 -33.46 1.14 -10.04
N SER A 412 -33.52 0.07 -10.85
CA SER A 412 -32.34 -0.67 -11.32
C SER A 412 -32.49 -1.00 -12.80
N VAL A 413 -31.37 -1.10 -13.51
CA VAL A 413 -31.29 -1.29 -14.96
C VAL A 413 -30.26 -2.39 -15.28
N THR A 414 -30.56 -3.24 -16.26
CA THR A 414 -29.62 -4.26 -16.77
C THR A 414 -28.76 -3.67 -17.90
N ILE A 415 -27.44 -3.89 -17.82
CA ILE A 415 -26.46 -3.45 -18.82
C ILE A 415 -26.57 -4.32 -20.08
N LYS A 416 -26.74 -3.70 -21.25
CA LYS A 416 -26.77 -4.39 -22.55
C LYS A 416 -25.37 -4.48 -23.16
N ASN A 417 -25.18 -5.37 -24.13
CA ASN A 417 -23.94 -5.43 -24.92
C ASN A 417 -23.74 -4.09 -25.64
N GLY A 418 -22.57 -3.47 -25.46
CA GLY A 418 -22.22 -2.17 -26.04
C GLY A 418 -22.57 -0.95 -25.17
N ASP A 419 -23.33 -1.11 -24.08
CA ASP A 419 -23.63 0.01 -23.17
C ASP A 419 -22.33 0.55 -22.52
N THR A 420 -22.20 1.88 -22.49
CA THR A 420 -21.19 2.59 -21.67
C THR A 420 -21.81 3.20 -20.41
N LEU A 421 -20.99 3.49 -19.39
CA LEU A 421 -21.47 4.20 -18.19
C LEU A 421 -22.05 5.58 -18.52
N SER A 422 -21.51 6.27 -19.52
CA SER A 422 -21.96 7.58 -19.96
C SER A 422 -23.37 7.52 -20.55
N GLU A 423 -23.66 6.55 -21.40
CA GLU A 423 -24.98 6.35 -21.99
C GLU A 423 -26.01 5.90 -20.96
N ILE A 424 -25.63 5.01 -20.03
CA ILE A 424 -26.52 4.58 -18.95
C ILE A 424 -26.80 5.75 -17.98
N ALA A 425 -25.82 6.63 -17.74
CA ALA A 425 -26.01 7.82 -16.92
C ALA A 425 -26.97 8.81 -17.59
N ALA A 426 -26.75 9.10 -18.88
CA ALA A 426 -27.59 10.01 -19.67
C ALA A 426 -29.05 9.55 -19.73
N ARG A 427 -29.30 8.27 -20.07
CA ARG A 427 -30.66 7.73 -20.21
C ARG A 427 -31.43 7.62 -18.88
N ASN A 428 -30.74 7.72 -17.75
CA ASN A 428 -31.35 7.68 -16.41
C ASN A 428 -31.22 9.03 -15.67
N HIS A 429 -30.91 10.11 -16.39
CA HIS A 429 -30.80 11.47 -15.85
C HIS A 429 -29.90 11.54 -14.59
N THR A 430 -28.74 10.90 -14.65
CA THR A 430 -27.75 10.87 -13.58
C THR A 430 -26.36 11.12 -14.16
N THR A 431 -25.32 11.22 -13.31
CA THR A 431 -23.93 11.40 -13.77
C THR A 431 -23.14 10.11 -13.62
N VAL A 432 -22.11 9.91 -14.45
CA VAL A 432 -21.21 8.74 -14.34
C VAL A 432 -20.62 8.64 -12.93
N LYS A 433 -20.22 9.77 -12.33
CA LYS A 433 -19.71 9.83 -10.94
C LYS A 433 -20.75 9.32 -9.93
N LYS A 434 -22.01 9.73 -10.05
CA LYS A 434 -23.10 9.30 -9.14
C LYS A 434 -23.47 7.83 -9.37
N LEU A 435 -23.50 7.38 -10.62
CA LEU A 435 -23.77 5.99 -11.00
C LEU A 435 -22.68 5.04 -10.48
N ARG A 436 -21.41 5.41 -10.61
CA ARG A 436 -20.26 4.68 -10.08
C ARG A 436 -20.31 4.58 -8.55
N LYS A 437 -20.54 5.72 -7.86
CA LYS A 437 -20.64 5.77 -6.41
C LYS A 437 -21.80 4.91 -5.88
N LEU A 438 -22.94 4.92 -6.56
CA LEU A 438 -24.14 4.15 -6.16
C LEU A 438 -23.95 2.62 -6.30
N ASN A 439 -23.05 2.19 -7.17
CA ASN A 439 -22.85 0.77 -7.52
C ASN A 439 -21.46 0.23 -7.16
N GLY A 440 -20.61 1.02 -6.50
CA GLY A 440 -19.26 0.61 -6.11
C GLY A 440 -18.35 0.29 -7.31
N ILE A 441 -18.47 1.03 -8.42
CA ILE A 441 -17.69 0.79 -9.65
C ILE A 441 -16.42 1.68 -9.65
N SER A 442 -15.25 1.06 -9.51
CA SER A 442 -13.94 1.68 -9.76
C SER A 442 -13.62 1.61 -11.27
N GLY A 443 -13.35 2.76 -11.88
CA GLY A 443 -13.10 2.87 -13.34
C GLY A 443 -14.35 2.93 -14.22
N ASN A 444 -14.15 2.65 -15.51
CA ASN A 444 -15.19 2.78 -16.55
C ASN A 444 -15.70 1.43 -17.09
N THR A 445 -15.12 0.31 -16.64
CA THR A 445 -15.44 -1.02 -17.15
C THR A 445 -16.75 -1.54 -16.55
N ILE A 446 -17.67 -1.96 -17.43
CA ILE A 446 -18.93 -2.59 -17.06
C ILE A 446 -19.15 -3.86 -17.87
N ARG A 447 -19.84 -4.84 -17.27
CA ARG A 447 -20.11 -6.15 -17.89
C ARG A 447 -21.59 -6.26 -18.24
N ALA A 448 -21.88 -6.57 -19.50
CA ALA A 448 -23.24 -6.83 -19.95
C ALA A 448 -23.91 -7.94 -19.14
N GLY A 449 -25.23 -7.84 -18.95
CA GLY A 449 -26.03 -8.74 -18.14
C GLY A 449 -26.07 -8.41 -16.64
N LYS A 450 -25.17 -7.55 -16.12
CA LYS A 450 -25.21 -7.11 -14.72
C LYS A 450 -26.31 -6.07 -14.50
N LYS A 451 -27.01 -6.14 -13.36
CA LYS A 451 -27.95 -5.09 -12.91
C LYS A 451 -27.22 -4.02 -12.10
N ILE A 452 -27.47 -2.76 -12.40
CA ILE A 452 -26.98 -1.61 -11.64
C ILE A 452 -28.13 -0.74 -11.17
N LYS A 453 -28.00 -0.18 -9.97
CA LYS A 453 -28.94 0.78 -9.38
C LYS A 453 -28.79 2.12 -10.09
N VAL A 454 -29.90 2.76 -10.43
CA VAL A 454 -29.93 4.08 -11.08
C VAL A 454 -30.78 5.02 -10.23
N LYS A 455 -30.27 6.24 -9.98
CA LYS A 455 -30.92 7.25 -9.14
C LYS A 455 -30.69 8.67 -9.64
#